data_AF-A0A165CJL3-F1
#
_entry.id   AF-A0A165CJL3-F1
#
_cell.length_a   1.000
_cell.length_b   1.000
_cell.length_c   1.000
_cell.angle_alpha   90.00
_cell.angle_beta   90.00
_cell.angle_gamma   90.00
#
_symmetry.space_group_name_H-M   'P 1'
#
loop_
_entity.id
_entity.type
_entity.pdbx_description
1 polymer ?
#
loop_
_entity_poly.entity_id
_entity_poly.type
_entity_poly.pdbx_seq_one_letter_code
_entity_poly.pdbx_strand_id
1 'polypeptide(L)'
;MATPIRADEDALRTAVRNIICSAYAPTDLHDAFERTRAKILALVTEALQSVAGDLNRSNAVVTLPPELLCCVANYLPLDGRVRVALVCRYWRSTILAASSLWSSLDIELGTRAHIWSAALDALFARSAGQPLSLELRVAPR
;
A
#
# COMPACT_ATOMS: atom_id res chain seq x y z
N MET A 1 37.79 -10.35 10.78
CA MET A 1 37.01 -9.41 9.95
C MET A 1 35.54 -9.75 10.13
N ALA A 2 34.77 -8.92 10.83
CA ALA A 2 33.32 -9.10 10.90
C ALA A 2 32.73 -8.81 9.51
N THR A 3 31.86 -9.69 9.03
CA THR A 3 31.09 -9.47 7.79
C THR A 3 30.24 -8.21 7.95
N PRO A 4 30.16 -7.33 6.92
CA PRO A 4 29.51 -6.02 7.02
C PRO A 4 28.06 -6.10 7.56
N ILE A 5 27.34 -7.17 7.20
CA ILE A 5 25.97 -7.45 7.66
C ILE A 5 25.88 -7.54 9.20
N ARG A 6 26.86 -8.16 9.88
CA ARG A 6 26.83 -8.28 11.35
C ARG A 6 27.07 -6.94 12.04
N ALA A 7 27.88 -6.06 11.45
CA ALA A 7 28.12 -4.73 12.01
C ALA A 7 26.85 -3.85 11.94
N ASP A 8 26.10 -3.93 10.84
CA ASP A 8 24.85 -3.19 10.66
C ASP A 8 23.74 -3.70 11.61
N GLU A 9 23.65 -5.02 11.79
CA GLU A 9 22.72 -5.63 12.77
C GLU A 9 23.02 -5.18 14.21
N ASP A 10 24.30 -5.13 14.59
CA ASP A 10 24.72 -4.69 15.92
C ASP A 10 24.49 -3.18 16.12
N ALA A 11 24.69 -2.37 15.08
CA ALA A 11 24.37 -0.94 15.09
C ALA A 11 22.86 -0.71 15.27
N LEU A 12 22.01 -1.43 14.54
CA LEU A 12 20.55 -1.36 14.68
C LEU A 12 20.11 -1.78 16.08
N ARG A 13 20.65 -2.89 16.61
CA ARG A 13 20.34 -3.36 17.98
C ARG A 13 20.71 -2.31 19.02
N THR A 14 21.85 -1.64 18.84
CA THR A 14 22.31 -0.56 19.72
C THR A 14 21.39 0.66 19.64
N ALA A 15 20.99 1.08 18.44
CA ALA A 15 20.07 2.20 18.25
C ALA A 15 18.70 1.94 18.89
N VAL A 16 18.12 0.75 18.68
CA VAL A 16 16.85 0.35 19.29
C VAL A 16 16.93 0.36 20.81
N ARG A 17 18.02 -0.17 21.39
CA ARG A 17 18.23 -0.14 22.85
C ARG A 17 18.26 1.30 23.38
N ASN A 18 18.98 2.20 22.70
CA ASN A 18 19.06 3.60 23.10
C ASN A 18 17.69 4.30 23.04
N ILE A 19 16.87 4.01 22.02
CA ILE A 19 15.51 4.53 21.89
C ILE A 19 14.65 4.05 23.08
N ILE A 20 14.71 2.76 23.42
CA ILE A 20 13.97 2.20 24.56
C ILE A 20 14.40 2.82 25.88
N CYS A 21 15.71 2.93 26.12
CA CYS A 21 16.25 3.52 27.35
C CYS A 21 15.90 5.02 27.47
N SER A 22 15.78 5.74 26.35
CA SER A 22 15.41 7.17 26.35
C SER A 22 13.93 7.45 26.68
N ALA A 23 13.05 6.46 26.54
CA ALA A 23 11.61 6.60 26.74
C ALA A 23 11.14 6.29 28.18
N TYR A 24 12.06 5.91 29.08
CA TYR A 24 11.75 5.55 30.46
C TYR A 24 11.33 6.79 31.29
N ALA A 25 10.03 6.93 31.54
CA ALA A 25 9.47 7.77 32.60
C ALA A 25 8.68 6.90 33.60
N PRO A 26 8.66 7.22 34.91
CA PRO A 26 8.29 6.24 35.95
C PRO A 26 6.80 5.88 36.03
N THR A 27 5.91 6.63 35.40
CA THR A 27 4.50 6.66 35.81
C THR A 27 3.57 5.75 35.01
N ASP A 28 4.00 5.22 33.86
CA ASP A 28 3.21 4.21 33.10
C ASP A 28 4.07 3.35 32.17
N LEU A 29 4.56 2.23 32.69
CA LEU A 29 5.53 1.35 32.01
C LEU A 29 4.97 0.68 30.75
N HIS A 30 3.68 0.31 30.76
CA HIS A 30 3.06 -0.39 29.63
C HIS A 30 2.85 0.56 28.46
N ASP A 31 2.30 1.74 28.73
CA ASP A 31 2.06 2.77 27.71
C ASP A 31 3.35 3.34 27.12
N ALA A 32 4.41 3.47 27.94
CA ALA A 32 5.72 3.89 27.46
C ALA A 32 6.34 2.84 26.52
N PHE A 33 6.19 1.55 26.84
CA PHE A 33 6.69 0.46 26.01
C PHE A 33 5.95 0.37 24.66
N GLU A 34 4.61 0.39 24.66
CA GLU A 34 3.83 0.33 23.42
C GLU A 34 4.07 1.56 22.52
N ARG A 35 4.19 2.76 23.09
CA ARG A 35 4.57 3.96 22.33
C ARG A 35 5.95 3.83 21.70
N THR A 36 6.92 3.31 22.45
CA THR A 36 8.29 3.08 21.95
C THR A 36 8.30 2.05 20.84
N ARG A 37 7.57 0.95 21.02
CA ARG A 37 7.39 -0.10 20.00
C ARG A 37 6.76 0.45 18.73
N ALA A 38 5.67 1.21 18.85
CA ALA A 38 5.02 1.86 17.71
C ALA A 38 5.97 2.81 16.97
N LYS A 39 6.79 3.58 17.70
CA LYS A 39 7.79 4.47 17.13
C LYS A 39 8.88 3.72 16.36
N ILE A 40 9.41 2.62 16.92
CA ILE A 40 10.40 1.78 16.24
C ILE A 40 9.82 1.20 14.96
N LEU A 41 8.60 0.65 15.01
CA LEU A 41 7.92 0.12 13.84
C LEU A 41 7.71 1.18 12.76
N ALA A 42 7.32 2.40 13.15
CA ALA A 42 7.18 3.52 12.22
C ALA A 42 8.51 3.86 11.52
N LEU A 43 9.61 4.01 12.28
CA LEU A 43 10.93 4.31 11.73
C LEU A 43 11.44 3.23 10.77
N VAL A 44 11.28 1.95 11.13
CA VAL A 44 11.65 0.83 10.25
C VAL A 44 10.80 0.84 8.98
N THR A 45 9.49 1.08 9.12
CA THR A 45 8.57 1.18 7.98
C THR A 45 8.95 2.32 7.05
N GLU A 46 9.28 3.49 7.58
CA GLU A 46 9.74 4.65 6.82
C GLU A 46 11.05 4.37 6.08
N ALA A 47 12.02 3.73 6.75
CA ALA A 47 13.29 3.36 6.12
C ALA A 47 13.08 2.37 4.96
N LEU A 48 12.27 1.33 5.16
CA LEU A 48 11.91 0.38 4.10
C LEU A 48 11.20 1.06 2.93
N GLN A 49 10.29 2.00 3.21
CA GLN A 49 9.60 2.78 2.18
C GLN A 49 10.55 3.71 1.42
N SER A 50 11.54 4.30 2.08
CA SER A 50 12.57 5.11 1.44
C SER A 50 13.38 4.28 0.45
N VAL A 51 13.89 3.12 0.88
CA VAL A 51 14.65 2.21 0.03
C VAL A 51 13.80 1.71 -1.14
N ALA A 52 12.54 1.33 -0.88
CA ALA A 52 11.62 0.96 -1.94
C ALA A 52 11.37 2.12 -2.92
N GLY A 53 11.32 3.37 -2.44
CA GLY A 53 11.25 4.57 -3.27
C GLY A 53 12.48 4.73 -4.16
N ASP A 54 13.68 4.56 -3.62
CA ASP A 54 14.94 4.60 -4.37
C ASP A 54 14.98 3.55 -5.48
N LEU A 55 14.64 2.29 -5.15
CA LEU A 55 14.59 1.20 -6.11
C LEU A 55 13.56 1.48 -7.22
N ASN A 56 12.39 1.98 -6.85
CA ASN A 56 11.35 2.33 -7.84
C ASN A 56 11.76 3.48 -8.75
N ARG A 57 12.52 4.47 -8.26
CA ARG A 57 13.04 5.57 -9.11
C ARG A 57 13.96 5.09 -10.23
N SER A 58 14.65 3.95 -10.03
CA SER A 58 15.49 3.35 -11.07
C SER A 58 14.70 2.57 -12.13
N ASN A 59 13.39 2.34 -11.90
CA ASN A 59 12.55 1.56 -12.81
C ASN A 59 11.95 2.46 -13.91
N ALA A 60 12.21 2.12 -15.17
CA ALA A 60 11.69 2.84 -16.33
C ALA A 60 10.17 2.97 -16.32
N VAL A 61 9.43 2.03 -15.73
CA VAL A 61 7.97 2.08 -15.68
C VAL A 61 7.46 3.23 -14.79
N VAL A 62 8.25 3.70 -13.81
CA VAL A 62 7.91 4.87 -12.99
C VAL A 62 8.13 6.18 -13.76
N THR A 63 8.88 6.15 -14.87
CA THR A 63 9.08 7.31 -15.74
C THR A 63 8.03 7.45 -16.84
N LEU A 64 7.10 6.48 -16.95
CA LEU A 64 6.00 6.60 -17.88
C LEU A 64 5.12 7.80 -17.51
N PRO A 65 4.62 8.57 -18.51
CA PRO A 65 3.53 9.50 -18.29
C PRO A 65 2.35 8.79 -17.61
N PRO A 66 1.69 9.44 -16.63
CA PRO A 66 0.53 8.88 -15.92
C PRO A 66 -0.54 8.32 -16.86
N GLU A 67 -0.76 8.99 -17.99
CA GLU A 67 -1.75 8.63 -19.00
C GLU A 67 -1.42 7.28 -19.64
N LEU A 68 -0.13 7.01 -19.93
CA LEU A 68 0.29 5.73 -20.50
C LEU A 68 0.15 4.60 -19.49
N LEU A 69 0.47 4.84 -18.22
CA LEU A 69 0.24 3.87 -17.16
C LEU A 69 -1.26 3.54 -17.02
N CYS A 70 -2.13 4.55 -17.08
CA CYS A 70 -3.58 4.36 -17.08
C CYS A 70 -4.04 3.61 -18.33
N CYS A 71 -3.51 3.90 -19.52
CA CYS A 71 -3.81 3.14 -20.74
C CYS A 71 -3.47 1.66 -20.58
N VAL A 72 -2.30 1.33 -20.00
CA VAL A 72 -1.92 -0.07 -19.71
C VAL A 72 -2.89 -0.70 -18.70
N ALA A 73 -3.22 0.00 -17.62
CA ALA A 73 -4.16 -0.48 -16.60
C ALA A 73 -5.57 -0.71 -17.14
N ASN A 74 -5.98 0.01 -18.19
CA ASN A 74 -7.30 -0.13 -18.81
C ASN A 74 -7.52 -1.51 -19.45
N TYR A 75 -6.44 -2.18 -19.87
CA TYR A 75 -6.49 -3.55 -20.40
C TYR A 75 -6.65 -4.62 -19.32
N LEU A 76 -6.58 -4.25 -18.05
CA LEU A 76 -6.71 -5.19 -16.94
C LEU A 76 -8.18 -5.32 -16.50
N PRO A 77 -8.60 -6.54 -16.08
CA PRO A 77 -9.84 -6.71 -15.33
C PRO A 77 -9.76 -5.98 -13.98
N LEU A 78 -10.90 -5.87 -13.29
CA LEU A 78 -11.02 -5.12 -12.03
C LEU A 78 -10.00 -5.57 -10.97
N ASP A 79 -9.83 -6.88 -10.76
CA ASP A 79 -8.86 -7.41 -9.81
C ASP A 79 -7.42 -7.06 -10.20
N GLY A 80 -7.13 -7.09 -11.50
CA GLY A 80 -5.88 -6.62 -12.08
C GLY A 80 -5.63 -5.15 -11.75
N ARG A 81 -6.61 -4.26 -12.01
CA ARG A 81 -6.53 -2.82 -11.69
C ARG A 81 -6.27 -2.57 -10.21
N VAL A 82 -6.94 -3.31 -9.32
CA VAL A 82 -6.72 -3.21 -7.88
C VAL A 82 -5.30 -3.66 -7.50
N ARG A 83 -4.81 -4.79 -8.06
CA ARG A 83 -3.45 -5.28 -7.79
C ARG A 83 -2.38 -4.32 -8.27
N VAL A 84 -2.52 -3.74 -9.45
CA VAL A 84 -1.53 -2.79 -9.96
C VAL A 84 -1.49 -1.49 -9.15
N ALA A 85 -2.62 -1.06 -8.59
CA ALA A 85 -2.67 0.04 -7.62
C ALA A 85 -1.98 -0.27 -6.27
N LEU A 86 -1.50 -1.49 -6.06
CA LEU A 86 -0.74 -1.90 -4.86
C LEU A 86 0.76 -2.06 -5.13
N VAL A 87 1.24 -1.87 -6.37
CA VAL A 87 2.65 -2.07 -6.74
C VAL A 87 3.57 -1.09 -6.00
N CYS A 88 3.29 0.20 -6.11
CA CYS A 88 4.03 1.25 -5.41
C CYS A 88 3.16 2.49 -5.21
N ARG A 89 3.68 3.47 -4.45
CA ARG A 89 2.95 4.72 -4.16
C ARG A 89 2.56 5.48 -5.43
N TYR A 90 3.45 5.55 -6.43
CA TYR A 90 3.20 6.22 -7.70
C TYR A 90 2.06 5.55 -8.49
N TRP A 91 2.11 4.23 -8.66
CA TRP A 91 1.05 3.48 -9.34
C TRP A 91 -0.28 3.62 -8.61
N ARG A 92 -0.25 3.55 -7.27
CA ARG A 92 -1.44 3.76 -6.45
C ARG A 92 -2.06 5.12 -6.70
N SER A 93 -1.30 6.21 -6.60
CA SER A 93 -1.84 7.55 -6.79
C SER A 93 -2.38 7.77 -8.20
N THR A 94 -1.66 7.28 -9.22
CA THR A 94 -2.03 7.46 -10.62
C THR A 94 -3.29 6.66 -10.98
N ILE A 95 -3.33 5.37 -10.67
CA ILE A 95 -4.42 4.47 -11.06
C ILE A 95 -5.69 4.77 -10.26
N LEU A 96 -5.58 5.07 -8.97
CA LEU A 96 -6.76 5.41 -8.16
C LEU A 96 -7.36 6.78 -8.51
N ALA A 97 -6.58 7.72 -9.07
CA ALA A 97 -7.06 9.03 -9.49
C ALA A 97 -7.73 9.02 -10.87
N ALA A 98 -7.44 8.02 -11.71
CA ALA A 98 -8.00 7.91 -13.05
C ALA A 98 -9.42 7.32 -13.02
N SER A 99 -10.43 8.20 -12.90
CA SER A 99 -11.85 7.83 -12.81
C SER A 99 -12.33 6.91 -13.94
N SER A 100 -11.77 7.08 -15.14
CA SER A 100 -12.09 6.27 -16.32
C SER A 100 -11.76 4.78 -16.14
N LEU A 101 -10.82 4.42 -15.26
CA LEU A 101 -10.51 3.02 -14.93
C LEU A 101 -11.55 2.37 -14.02
N TRP A 102 -12.46 3.16 -13.45
CA TRP A 102 -13.44 2.73 -12.46
C TRP A 102 -14.88 2.91 -12.94
N SER A 103 -15.08 3.33 -14.20
CA SER A 103 -16.41 3.54 -14.80
C SER A 103 -17.01 2.28 -15.42
N SER A 104 -16.20 1.25 -15.72
CA SER A 104 -16.67 -0.05 -16.21
C SER A 104 -16.17 -1.16 -15.29
N LEU A 105 -17.11 -1.82 -14.63
CA LEU A 105 -16.88 -2.82 -13.58
C LEU A 105 -17.56 -4.14 -13.95
N ASP A 106 -16.78 -5.20 -14.15
CA ASP A 106 -17.26 -6.59 -14.22
C ASP A 106 -16.91 -7.26 -12.89
N ILE A 107 -17.93 -7.67 -12.13
CA ILE A 107 -17.80 -8.20 -10.78
C ILE A 107 -18.47 -9.56 -10.67
N GLU A 108 -17.68 -10.55 -10.28
CA GLU A 108 -18.17 -11.86 -9.89
C GLU A 108 -18.31 -11.96 -8.37
N LEU A 109 -19.56 -11.96 -7.91
CA LEU A 109 -19.94 -12.12 -6.52
C LEU A 109 -19.73 -13.58 -6.08
N GLY A 110 -18.61 -13.82 -5.41
CA GLY A 110 -18.32 -15.10 -4.75
C GLY A 110 -18.83 -15.19 -3.31
N THR A 111 -18.32 -16.17 -2.56
CA THR A 111 -18.76 -16.53 -1.19
C THR A 111 -18.55 -15.43 -0.12
N ARG A 112 -17.79 -14.36 -0.42
CA ARG A 112 -17.53 -13.25 0.49
C ARG A 112 -18.52 -12.09 0.28
N ALA A 113 -19.82 -12.36 0.35
CA ALA A 113 -20.87 -11.34 0.13
C ALA A 113 -20.70 -10.07 1.00
N HIS A 114 -20.25 -10.20 2.25
CA HIS A 114 -20.19 -9.11 3.22
C HIS A 114 -19.15 -8.01 2.90
N ILE A 115 -18.09 -8.31 2.14
CA ILE A 115 -17.09 -7.30 1.78
C ILE A 115 -17.52 -6.45 0.57
N TRP A 116 -18.48 -6.92 -0.22
CA TRP A 116 -18.81 -6.31 -1.50
C TRP A 116 -19.49 -4.95 -1.35
N SER A 117 -20.29 -4.72 -0.32
CA SER A 117 -20.91 -3.40 -0.11
C SER A 117 -19.85 -2.30 0.04
N ALA A 118 -18.94 -2.47 1.00
CA ALA A 118 -17.87 -1.49 1.24
C ALA A 118 -16.90 -1.38 0.05
N ALA A 119 -16.65 -2.48 -0.66
CA ALA A 119 -15.83 -2.47 -1.86
C ALA A 119 -16.49 -1.68 -3.00
N LEU A 120 -17.79 -1.89 -3.25
CA LEU A 120 -18.57 -1.17 -4.25
C LEU A 120 -18.63 0.32 -3.93
N ASP A 121 -18.88 0.71 -2.67
CA ASP A 121 -18.87 2.12 -2.26
C ASP A 121 -17.53 2.79 -2.59
N ALA A 122 -16.43 2.10 -2.29
CA ALA A 122 -15.10 2.60 -2.61
C ALA A 122 -14.83 2.65 -4.13
N LEU A 123 -15.37 1.73 -4.93
CA LEU A 123 -15.24 1.75 -6.39
C LEU A 123 -16.09 2.86 -7.02
N PHE A 124 -17.33 3.02 -6.57
CA PHE A 124 -18.22 4.09 -7.02
C PHE A 124 -17.67 5.46 -6.69
N ALA A 125 -17.12 5.65 -5.49
CA ALA A 125 -16.43 6.90 -5.13
C ALA A 125 -15.29 7.24 -6.10
N ARG A 126 -14.56 6.23 -6.62
CA ARG A 126 -13.46 6.44 -7.57
C ARG A 126 -13.91 6.80 -8.98
N SER A 127 -15.14 6.47 -9.36
CA SER A 127 -15.70 6.89 -10.66
C SER A 127 -15.90 8.41 -10.76
N ALA A 128 -15.83 9.13 -9.63
CA ALA A 128 -16.00 10.58 -9.56
C ALA A 128 -17.29 11.10 -10.21
N GLY A 129 -18.37 10.30 -10.16
CA GLY A 129 -19.67 10.66 -10.72
C GLY A 129 -19.78 10.47 -12.25
N GLN A 130 -18.80 9.85 -12.90
CA GLN A 130 -18.91 9.47 -14.31
C GLN A 130 -19.96 8.36 -14.51
N PRO A 131 -20.57 8.25 -15.71
CA PRO A 131 -21.49 7.16 -16.02
C PRO A 131 -20.86 5.79 -15.77
N LEU A 132 -21.54 4.96 -14.97
CA LEU A 132 -21.07 3.64 -14.55
C LEU A 132 -21.76 2.54 -15.36
N SER A 133 -20.95 1.63 -15.91
CA SER A 133 -21.39 0.34 -16.43
C SER A 133 -20.98 -0.74 -15.43
N LEU A 134 -21.96 -1.49 -14.94
CA LEU A 134 -21.77 -2.53 -13.94
C LEU A 134 -22.37 -3.83 -14.46
N GLU A 135 -21.52 -4.84 -14.59
CA GLU A 135 -21.94 -6.22 -14.82
C GLU A 135 -21.72 -7.03 -13.54
N LEU A 136 -22.79 -7.68 -13.05
CA LEU A 136 -22.77 -8.49 -11.85
C LEU A 136 -23.06 -9.94 -12.22
N ARG A 137 -22.14 -10.83 -11.87
CA ARG A 137 -22.32 -12.28 -11.98
C ARG A 137 -22.31 -12.88 -10.59
N VAL A 138 -23.14 -13.88 -10.34
CA VAL A 138 -23.17 -14.60 -9.07
C VAL A 138 -22.63 -16.00 -9.34
N ALA A 139 -21.51 -16.36 -8.72
CA ALA A 139 -20.97 -17.70 -8.85
C ALA A 139 -21.91 -18.71 -8.16
N PRO A 140 -22.21 -19.87 -8.80
CA PRO A 140 -22.98 -20.91 -8.15
C PRO A 140 -22.23 -21.43 -6.91
N ARG A 141 -22.99 -21.73 -5.85
CA ARG A 141 -22.46 -22.24 -4.58
C ARG A 141 -21.92 -23.66 -4.69
#